data_AF-A0A1J5CJV1-F1
#
_entry.id   AF-A0A1J5CJV1-F1
#
_cell.length_a   1.000
_cell.length_b   1.000
_cell.length_c   1.000
_cell.angle_alpha   90.00
_cell.angle_beta   90.00
_cell.angle_gamma   90.00
#
_symmetry.space_group_name_H-M   'P 1'
#
loop_
_entity.id
_entity.type
_entity.pdbx_description
1 polymer ?
#
loop_
_entity_poly.entity_id
_entity_poly.type
_entity_poly.pdbx_seq_one_letter_code
_entity_poly.pdbx_strand_id
1 'polypeptide(L)'
;DRAMQTVSAARFAVANMLQGHDPRLLVVVGPCSIHDIAAAMDYAQKLKALADELKNQLFIVMRVYFEKPRTTVGWKGLINDPRMDDTFRIEEGLHLARKLLVDLNDMGLPCGTEALDPITPQYLGDLIAWSAIGARTTESQTHRELASGLSSPVGFKNGTDGSLEVALNAMLSAAQSHTFLGINGEGQVALTQTRGNAFGHLILRGGTQPNYDSVAVAEAQAELAKAKLPVNIVVDCSHGNSRKNHALQSLVLKDVVGQVVDGNRSIKGVMLESNLFEGKQKLGAPQNLKYGVSITDACLGWEATACALRDAAQRLGSLTH
;
A
#
# COMPACT_ATOMS: atom_id res chain seq x y z
N ASP A 1 -14.50 -4.26 18.73
CA ASP A 1 -13.81 -3.13 19.41
C ASP A 1 -12.33 -3.03 19.11
N ARG A 2 -11.54 -4.08 19.32
CA ARG A 2 -10.09 -4.05 19.10
C ARG A 2 -9.70 -3.73 17.65
N ALA A 3 -10.34 -4.35 16.66
CA ALA A 3 -10.12 -4.01 15.25
C ALA A 3 -10.33 -2.51 14.95
N MET A 4 -11.39 -1.90 15.49
CA MET A 4 -11.66 -0.46 15.32
C MET A 4 -10.57 0.41 15.96
N GLN A 5 -10.09 0.02 17.15
CA GLN A 5 -8.98 0.71 17.82
C GLN A 5 -7.69 0.63 16.99
N THR A 6 -7.38 -0.53 16.43
CA THR A 6 -6.21 -0.72 15.56
C THR A 6 -6.27 0.18 14.33
N VAL A 7 -7.41 0.22 13.63
CA VAL A 7 -7.58 1.08 12.44
C VAL A 7 -7.48 2.55 12.83
N SER A 8 -8.18 2.99 13.87
CA SER A 8 -8.20 4.39 14.31
C SER A 8 -6.81 4.86 14.73
N ALA A 9 -6.12 4.08 15.58
CA ALA A 9 -4.77 4.39 16.03
C ALA A 9 -3.78 4.40 14.87
N ALA A 10 -3.92 3.49 13.90
CA ALA A 10 -3.05 3.44 12.74
C ALA A 10 -3.25 4.63 11.80
N ARG A 11 -4.49 5.04 11.53
CA ARG A 11 -4.77 6.26 10.74
C ARG A 11 -4.16 7.50 11.39
N PHE A 12 -4.27 7.61 12.71
CA PHE A 12 -3.67 8.71 13.47
C PHE A 12 -2.14 8.67 13.43
N ALA A 13 -1.53 7.50 13.62
CA ALA A 13 -0.08 7.32 13.53
C ALA A 13 0.45 7.71 12.14
N VAL A 14 -0.22 7.25 11.07
CA VAL A 14 0.17 7.59 9.69
C VAL A 14 0.01 9.09 9.42
N ALA A 15 -1.08 9.71 9.87
CA ALA A 15 -1.24 11.15 9.77
C ALA A 15 -0.11 11.92 10.49
N ASN A 16 0.27 11.50 11.70
CA ASN A 16 1.38 12.11 12.44
C ASN A 16 2.73 11.95 11.75
N MET A 17 3.03 10.78 11.15
CA MET A 17 4.25 10.58 10.36
C MET A 17 4.29 11.52 9.14
N LEU A 18 3.17 11.66 8.44
CA LEU A 18 3.04 12.58 7.30
C LEU A 18 3.16 14.05 7.72
N GLN A 19 2.79 14.40 8.94
CA GLN A 19 2.97 15.74 9.50
C GLN A 19 4.34 15.96 10.15
N GLY A 20 5.16 14.91 10.30
CA GLY A 20 6.47 14.98 10.95
C GLY A 20 6.43 14.97 12.48
N HIS A 21 5.29 14.67 13.09
CA HIS A 21 5.15 14.53 14.55
C HIS A 21 5.58 13.15 15.07
N ASP A 22 5.68 12.16 14.19
CA ASP A 22 6.18 10.82 14.49
C ASP A 22 7.40 10.55 13.58
N PRO A 23 8.60 10.33 14.14
CA PRO A 23 9.82 10.16 13.36
C PRO A 23 9.99 8.76 12.77
N ARG A 24 9.10 7.81 13.10
CA ARG A 24 9.18 6.44 12.58
C ARG A 24 8.95 6.41 11.07
N LEU A 25 9.51 5.38 10.44
CA LEU A 25 9.32 5.12 9.02
C LEU A 25 8.07 4.25 8.81
N LEU A 26 7.12 4.71 7.98
CA LEU A 26 6.01 3.89 7.53
C LEU A 26 6.52 2.75 6.65
N VAL A 27 6.11 1.52 6.92
CA VAL A 27 6.46 0.35 6.10
C VAL A 27 5.20 -0.37 5.66
N VAL A 28 4.85 -0.25 4.39
CA VAL A 28 3.72 -0.97 3.78
C VAL A 28 4.24 -2.26 3.14
N VAL A 29 4.07 -3.40 3.79
CA VAL A 29 4.73 -4.67 3.40
C VAL A 29 3.77 -5.85 3.43
N GLY A 30 3.88 -6.74 2.44
CA GLY A 30 3.03 -7.93 2.35
C GLY A 30 2.82 -8.38 0.90
N PRO A 31 1.94 -9.37 0.68
CA PRO A 31 1.77 -9.99 -0.63
C PRO A 31 1.36 -8.99 -1.71
N CYS A 32 1.80 -9.24 -2.95
CA CYS A 32 1.38 -8.46 -4.12
C CYS A 32 -0.15 -8.51 -4.32
N SER A 33 -0.76 -9.65 -4.01
CA SER A 33 -2.21 -9.88 -3.94
C SER A 33 -2.52 -10.99 -2.95
N ILE A 34 -3.68 -10.91 -2.28
CA ILE A 34 -4.20 -11.97 -1.41
C ILE A 34 -5.04 -12.92 -2.25
N HIS A 35 -4.69 -14.20 -2.28
CA HIS A 35 -5.42 -15.25 -3.00
C HIS A 35 -5.73 -16.49 -2.13
N ASP A 36 -5.06 -16.61 -0.98
CA ASP A 36 -5.23 -17.69 0.00
C ASP A 36 -5.31 -17.07 1.40
N ILE A 37 -6.46 -17.26 2.06
CA ILE A 37 -6.74 -16.71 3.39
C ILE A 37 -5.84 -17.33 4.47
N ALA A 38 -5.56 -18.63 4.38
CA ALA A 38 -4.72 -19.32 5.35
C ALA A 38 -3.27 -18.83 5.24
N ALA A 39 -2.75 -18.73 4.01
CA ALA A 39 -1.41 -18.16 3.78
C ALA A 39 -1.32 -16.69 4.24
N ALA A 40 -2.37 -15.90 4.03
CA ALA A 40 -2.41 -14.51 4.49
C ALA A 40 -2.35 -14.40 6.02
N MET A 41 -3.06 -15.27 6.75
CA MET A 41 -3.04 -15.29 8.21
C MET A 41 -1.69 -15.76 8.77
N ASP A 42 -1.07 -16.78 8.17
CA ASP A 42 0.26 -17.24 8.60
C ASP A 42 1.33 -16.16 8.36
N TYR A 43 1.24 -15.45 7.23
CA TYR A 43 2.08 -14.28 6.97
C TYR A 43 1.84 -13.18 8.01
N ALA A 44 0.59 -12.88 8.33
CA ALA A 44 0.23 -11.85 9.28
C ALA A 44 0.71 -12.14 10.70
N GLN A 45 0.67 -13.39 11.15
CA GLN A 45 1.20 -13.80 12.46
C GLN A 45 2.71 -13.52 12.56
N LYS A 46 3.45 -13.91 11.52
CA LYS A 46 4.88 -13.62 11.41
C LYS A 46 5.15 -12.11 11.35
N LEU A 47 4.38 -11.37 10.55
CA LEU A 47 4.53 -9.92 10.39
C LEU A 47 4.18 -9.16 11.67
N LYS A 48 3.17 -9.59 12.42
CA LYS A 48 2.79 -8.97 13.69
C LYS A 48 3.90 -9.09 14.73
N ALA A 49 4.53 -10.27 14.85
CA ALA A 49 5.66 -10.46 15.75
C ALA A 49 6.83 -9.51 15.40
N LEU A 50 7.13 -9.39 14.09
CA LEU A 50 8.16 -8.46 13.61
C LEU A 50 7.77 -6.99 13.81
N ALA A 51 6.50 -6.64 13.64
CA ALA A 51 6.00 -5.28 13.89
C ALA A 51 6.15 -4.89 15.37
N ASP A 52 5.89 -5.81 16.29
CA ASP A 52 6.09 -5.57 17.73
C ASP A 52 7.57 -5.41 18.08
N GLU A 53 8.44 -6.20 17.45
CA GLU A 53 9.90 -6.15 17.59
C GLU A 53 10.45 -4.78 17.15
N LEU A 54 9.99 -4.25 16.01
CA LEU A 54 10.58 -3.08 15.34
C LEU A 54 9.82 -1.76 15.54
N LYS A 55 8.79 -1.76 16.42
CA LYS A 55 7.81 -0.66 16.58
C LYS A 55 8.39 0.71 16.95
N ASN A 56 9.62 0.75 17.46
CA ASN A 56 10.28 1.98 17.88
C ASN A 56 10.84 2.77 16.69
N GLN A 57 11.18 2.10 15.58
CA GLN A 57 11.73 2.73 14.37
C GLN A 57 10.77 2.63 13.19
N LEU A 58 10.00 1.54 13.10
CA LEU A 58 9.13 1.26 11.98
C LEU A 58 7.67 1.23 12.42
N PHE A 59 6.79 1.81 11.60
CA PHE A 59 5.35 1.59 11.70
C PHE A 59 4.90 0.69 10.55
N ILE A 60 4.67 -0.59 10.86
CA ILE A 60 4.36 -1.62 9.86
C ILE A 60 2.86 -1.67 9.59
N VAL A 61 2.48 -1.58 8.32
CA VAL A 61 1.13 -1.80 7.79
C VAL A 61 1.19 -2.98 6.81
N MET A 62 0.36 -3.98 7.02
CA MET A 62 0.29 -5.14 6.13
C MET A 62 -0.37 -4.76 4.80
N ARG A 63 0.23 -5.17 3.68
CA ARG A 63 -0.41 -5.11 2.36
C ARG A 63 -1.46 -6.20 2.24
N VAL A 64 -2.72 -5.82 2.10
CA VAL A 64 -3.88 -6.70 1.96
C VAL A 64 -4.66 -6.33 0.69
N TYR A 65 -4.05 -6.60 -0.46
CA TYR A 65 -4.56 -6.17 -1.76
C TYR A 65 -5.47 -7.26 -2.34
N PHE A 66 -6.77 -6.99 -2.39
CA PHE A 66 -7.77 -7.94 -2.89
C PHE A 66 -8.09 -7.78 -4.38
N GLU A 67 -7.62 -6.70 -4.98
CA GLU A 67 -7.92 -6.33 -6.36
C GLU A 67 -6.62 -6.12 -7.12
N LYS A 68 -6.59 -6.47 -8.41
CA LYS A 68 -5.42 -6.25 -9.26
C LYS A 68 -5.81 -5.66 -10.60
N PRO A 69 -5.29 -4.47 -10.96
CA PRO A 69 -5.52 -3.90 -12.29
C PRO A 69 -4.78 -4.74 -13.33
N ARG A 70 -5.50 -5.18 -14.37
CA ARG A 70 -4.96 -5.96 -15.49
C ARG A 70 -4.88 -5.11 -16.75
N THR A 71 -3.77 -5.23 -17.48
CA THR A 71 -3.61 -4.53 -18.78
C THR A 71 -4.45 -5.16 -19.88
N THR A 72 -4.65 -6.49 -19.84
CA THR A 72 -5.42 -7.22 -20.86
C THR A 72 -6.46 -8.13 -20.20
N VAL A 73 -6.07 -9.33 -19.78
CA VAL A 73 -6.96 -10.33 -19.18
C VAL A 73 -6.27 -11.07 -18.03
N GLY A 74 -7.11 -11.67 -17.18
CA GLY A 74 -6.75 -12.62 -16.14
C GLY A 74 -7.30 -12.22 -14.77
N TRP A 75 -6.98 -13.04 -13.76
CA TRP A 75 -7.55 -12.93 -12.42
C TRP A 75 -7.51 -11.50 -11.85
N LYS A 76 -8.69 -11.01 -11.47
CA LYS A 76 -8.94 -9.64 -11.00
C LYS A 76 -8.75 -9.46 -9.50
N GLY A 77 -8.56 -10.56 -8.76
CA GLY A 77 -8.38 -10.53 -7.32
C GLY A 77 -9.45 -11.31 -6.56
N LEU A 78 -9.22 -11.52 -5.26
CA LEU A 78 -10.02 -12.38 -4.40
C LEU A 78 -11.46 -11.89 -4.24
N ILE A 79 -11.70 -10.57 -4.25
CA ILE A 79 -13.07 -10.04 -4.23
C ILE A 79 -13.82 -10.46 -5.50
N ASN A 80 -13.17 -10.32 -6.66
CA ASN A 80 -13.83 -10.56 -7.93
C ASN A 80 -14.04 -12.04 -8.22
N ASP A 81 -13.05 -12.88 -7.90
CA ASP A 81 -13.05 -14.30 -8.21
C ASP A 81 -12.34 -15.10 -7.10
N PRO A 82 -12.99 -15.32 -5.94
CA PRO A 82 -12.36 -15.90 -4.75
C PRO A 82 -11.89 -17.35 -4.94
N ARG A 83 -12.50 -18.07 -5.88
CA ARG A 83 -12.18 -19.49 -6.15
C ARG A 83 -11.15 -19.66 -7.27
N MET A 84 -10.76 -18.55 -7.92
CA MET A 84 -9.79 -18.56 -9.04
C MET A 84 -10.21 -19.51 -10.17
N ASP A 85 -11.52 -19.62 -10.41
CA ASP A 85 -12.15 -20.55 -11.36
C ASP A 85 -13.08 -19.84 -12.35
N ASP A 86 -12.97 -18.51 -12.47
CA ASP A 86 -13.80 -17.65 -13.31
C ASP A 86 -15.31 -17.73 -13.00
N THR A 87 -15.69 -18.15 -11.78
CA THR A 87 -17.11 -18.15 -11.35
C THR A 87 -17.62 -16.80 -10.85
N PHE A 88 -16.72 -15.85 -10.61
CA PHE A 88 -17.02 -14.47 -10.22
C PHE A 88 -17.98 -14.33 -9.04
N ARG A 89 -17.77 -15.13 -7.98
CA ARG A 89 -18.59 -15.10 -6.76
C ARG A 89 -18.23 -13.89 -5.88
N ILE A 90 -18.63 -12.70 -6.33
CA ILE A 90 -18.24 -11.42 -5.69
C ILE A 90 -18.73 -11.32 -4.25
N GLU A 91 -19.95 -11.76 -3.95
CA GLU A 91 -20.49 -11.77 -2.59
C GLU A 91 -19.63 -12.61 -1.63
N GLU A 92 -19.26 -13.82 -2.05
CA GLU A 92 -18.33 -14.69 -1.31
C GLU A 92 -16.97 -13.99 -1.12
N GLY A 93 -16.44 -13.37 -2.17
CA GLY A 93 -15.18 -12.63 -2.13
C GLY A 93 -15.21 -11.43 -1.16
N LEU A 94 -16.30 -10.67 -1.12
CA LEU A 94 -16.50 -9.56 -0.18
C LEU A 94 -16.55 -10.06 1.27
N HIS A 95 -17.28 -11.15 1.54
CA HIS A 95 -17.33 -11.75 2.89
C HIS A 95 -15.96 -12.24 3.34
N LEU A 96 -15.22 -12.94 2.47
CA LEU A 96 -13.87 -13.42 2.76
C LEU A 96 -12.89 -12.25 3.00
N ALA A 97 -12.90 -11.25 2.14
CA ALA A 97 -12.05 -10.07 2.26
C ALA A 97 -12.31 -9.30 3.56
N ARG A 98 -13.59 -9.03 3.87
CA ARG A 98 -13.99 -8.32 5.10
C ARG A 98 -13.62 -9.13 6.33
N LYS A 99 -13.89 -10.43 6.35
CA LYS A 99 -13.52 -11.31 7.47
C LYS A 99 -12.02 -11.29 7.73
N LEU A 100 -11.20 -11.45 6.68
CA LEU A 100 -9.75 -11.38 6.82
C LEU A 100 -9.30 -10.04 7.40
N LEU A 101 -9.81 -8.91 6.88
CA LEU A 101 -9.47 -7.59 7.42
C LEU A 101 -9.88 -7.42 8.89
N VAL A 102 -11.02 -7.96 9.31
CA VAL A 102 -11.43 -7.98 10.72
C VAL A 102 -10.42 -8.77 11.54
N ASP A 103 -10.09 -10.01 11.15
CA ASP A 103 -9.20 -10.89 11.89
C ASP A 103 -7.78 -10.28 12.01
N LEU A 104 -7.27 -9.65 10.94
CA LEU A 104 -5.97 -8.97 10.92
C LEU A 104 -5.93 -7.72 11.83
N ASN A 105 -6.96 -6.88 11.77
CA ASN A 105 -7.03 -5.72 12.64
C ASN A 105 -7.28 -6.13 14.10
N ASP A 106 -8.04 -7.20 14.36
CA ASP A 106 -8.30 -7.69 15.72
C ASP A 106 -7.03 -8.21 16.41
N MET A 107 -6.12 -8.85 15.66
CA MET A 107 -4.80 -9.20 16.20
C MET A 107 -3.87 -7.98 16.38
N GLY A 108 -4.28 -6.79 15.96
CA GLY A 108 -3.53 -5.54 16.12
C GLY A 108 -2.58 -5.22 14.97
N LEU A 109 -2.77 -5.81 13.79
CA LEU A 109 -1.97 -5.53 12.60
C LEU A 109 -2.77 -4.63 11.63
N PRO A 110 -2.40 -3.36 11.45
CA PRO A 110 -3.13 -2.47 10.54
C PRO A 110 -2.95 -2.90 9.09
N CYS A 111 -4.01 -2.74 8.31
CA CYS A 111 -4.07 -3.17 6.91
C CYS A 111 -4.05 -1.97 5.95
N GLY A 112 -3.34 -2.13 4.84
CA GLY A 112 -3.34 -1.20 3.72
C GLY A 112 -3.72 -1.89 2.42
N THR A 113 -4.44 -1.19 1.54
CA THR A 113 -4.92 -1.72 0.26
C THR A 113 -4.69 -0.73 -0.89
N GLU A 114 -4.88 -1.17 -2.12
CA GLU A 114 -5.13 -0.28 -3.26
C GLU A 114 -6.64 -0.08 -3.41
N ALA A 115 -7.07 1.17 -3.53
CA ALA A 115 -8.45 1.52 -3.82
C ALA A 115 -8.63 1.57 -5.34
N LEU A 116 -9.08 0.44 -5.90
CA LEU A 116 -9.23 0.25 -7.35
C LEU A 116 -10.69 0.37 -7.78
N ASP A 117 -11.59 -0.41 -7.17
CA ASP A 117 -13.01 -0.29 -7.45
C ASP A 117 -13.64 0.82 -6.58
N PRO A 118 -14.49 1.72 -7.13
CA PRO A 118 -15.08 2.82 -6.36
C PRO A 118 -16.20 2.38 -5.40
N ILE A 119 -16.68 1.14 -5.49
CA ILE A 119 -17.78 0.59 -4.69
C ILE A 119 -17.23 -0.20 -3.49
N THR A 120 -16.13 -0.95 -3.67
CA THR A 120 -15.54 -1.78 -2.61
C THR A 120 -15.19 -1.03 -1.30
N PRO A 121 -14.84 0.28 -1.30
CA PRO A 121 -14.60 1.03 -0.06
C PRO A 121 -15.82 1.13 0.87
N GLN A 122 -17.05 1.02 0.36
CA GLN A 122 -18.24 0.97 1.23
C GLN A 122 -18.31 -0.31 2.07
N TYR A 123 -17.68 -1.39 1.59
CA TYR A 123 -17.69 -2.69 2.26
C TYR A 123 -16.49 -2.90 3.16
N LEU A 124 -15.35 -2.27 2.86
CA LEU A 124 -14.06 -2.58 3.49
C LEU A 124 -13.37 -1.37 4.10
N GLY A 125 -13.78 -0.15 3.73
CA GLY A 125 -13.06 1.09 4.01
C GLY A 125 -12.91 1.39 5.50
N ASP A 126 -13.83 0.92 6.34
CA ASP A 126 -13.77 1.02 7.81
C ASP A 126 -12.64 0.19 8.43
N LEU A 127 -12.06 -0.76 7.69
CA LEU A 127 -11.00 -1.67 8.15
C LEU A 127 -9.61 -1.36 7.55
N ILE A 128 -9.49 -0.25 6.80
CA ILE A 128 -8.27 0.15 6.11
C ILE A 128 -7.60 1.33 6.82
N ALA A 129 -6.32 1.16 7.18
CA ALA A 129 -5.51 2.20 7.81
C ALA A 129 -4.77 3.10 6.80
N TRP A 130 -4.47 2.58 5.62
CA TRP A 130 -3.73 3.30 4.57
C TRP A 130 -4.17 2.82 3.18
N SER A 131 -4.28 3.72 2.22
CA SER A 131 -4.70 3.38 0.86
C SER A 131 -3.69 3.83 -0.19
N ALA A 132 -3.59 3.09 -1.29
CA ALA A 132 -2.89 3.52 -2.49
C ALA A 132 -3.87 3.77 -3.65
N ILE A 133 -3.57 4.76 -4.48
CA ILE A 133 -4.07 4.84 -5.86
C ILE A 133 -2.95 4.40 -6.80
N GLY A 134 -3.26 3.41 -7.63
CA GLY A 134 -2.31 2.78 -8.53
C GLY A 134 -1.80 3.69 -9.64
N ALA A 135 -0.64 3.35 -10.22
CA ALA A 135 -0.02 4.13 -11.29
C ALA A 135 -0.91 4.27 -12.56
N ARG A 136 -1.85 3.34 -12.76
CA ARG A 136 -2.78 3.33 -13.90
C ARG A 136 -4.08 4.08 -13.63
N THR A 137 -4.36 4.41 -12.38
CA THR A 137 -5.60 5.05 -11.95
C THR A 137 -5.36 6.40 -11.28
N THR A 138 -4.10 6.77 -11.02
CA THR A 138 -3.72 8.09 -10.46
C THR A 138 -4.21 9.25 -11.35
N GLU A 139 -4.29 9.05 -12.65
CA GLU A 139 -4.80 10.05 -13.60
C GLU A 139 -6.34 10.06 -13.72
N SER A 140 -7.02 9.03 -13.21
CA SER A 140 -8.47 8.89 -13.31
C SER A 140 -9.19 9.85 -12.35
N GLN A 141 -10.09 10.67 -12.88
CA GLN A 141 -10.93 11.57 -12.09
C GLN A 141 -11.74 10.82 -11.03
N THR A 142 -12.37 9.69 -11.38
CA THR A 142 -13.15 8.87 -10.44
C THR A 142 -12.32 8.43 -9.22
N HIS A 143 -11.04 8.12 -9.42
CA HIS A 143 -10.15 7.71 -8.33
C HIS A 143 -9.66 8.89 -7.49
N ARG A 144 -9.51 10.08 -8.09
CA ARG A 144 -9.20 11.32 -7.37
C ARG A 144 -10.37 11.76 -6.48
N GLU A 145 -11.58 11.69 -7.03
CA GLU A 145 -12.83 11.90 -6.31
C GLU A 145 -13.00 10.89 -5.17
N LEU A 146 -12.79 9.60 -5.44
CA LEU A 146 -12.80 8.56 -4.40
C LEU A 146 -11.78 8.86 -3.29
N ALA A 147 -10.53 9.14 -3.64
CA ALA A 147 -9.47 9.41 -2.68
C ALA A 147 -9.76 10.62 -1.78
N SER A 148 -10.47 11.62 -2.29
CA SER A 148 -10.92 12.78 -1.50
C SER A 148 -11.90 12.44 -0.38
N GLY A 149 -12.59 11.30 -0.48
CA GLY A 149 -13.57 10.81 0.49
C GLY A 149 -13.08 9.66 1.37
N LEU A 150 -11.92 9.08 1.08
CA LEU A 150 -11.36 8.00 1.91
C LEU A 150 -10.97 8.52 3.29
N SER A 151 -11.32 7.76 4.33
CA SER A 151 -10.99 8.10 5.72
C SER A 151 -9.53 7.78 6.11
N SER A 152 -8.80 7.07 5.26
CA SER A 152 -7.38 6.76 5.43
C SER A 152 -6.49 7.77 4.69
N PRO A 153 -5.23 7.94 5.11
CA PRO A 153 -4.20 8.56 4.29
C PRO A 153 -4.03 7.83 2.95
N VAL A 154 -3.79 8.57 1.88
CA VAL A 154 -3.75 8.04 0.51
C VAL A 154 -2.43 8.34 -0.17
N GLY A 155 -1.74 7.30 -0.64
CA GLY A 155 -0.53 7.42 -1.45
C GLY A 155 -0.85 7.32 -2.95
N PHE A 156 -0.33 8.25 -3.75
CA PHE A 156 -0.54 8.29 -5.20
C PHE A 156 0.73 7.86 -5.92
N LYS A 157 0.68 6.75 -6.65
CA LYS A 157 1.81 6.30 -7.46
C LYS A 157 2.08 7.26 -8.62
N ASN A 158 3.36 7.52 -8.90
CA ASN A 158 3.76 8.13 -10.18
C ASN A 158 3.32 7.25 -11.37
N GLY A 159 3.25 7.87 -12.55
CA GLY A 159 2.85 7.20 -13.80
C GLY A 159 3.76 6.02 -14.15
N THR A 160 3.26 5.07 -14.94
CA THR A 160 4.03 3.85 -15.28
C THR A 160 5.30 4.13 -16.08
N ASP A 161 5.38 5.28 -16.74
CA ASP A 161 6.52 5.82 -17.46
C ASP A 161 7.55 6.50 -16.55
N GLY A 162 7.14 6.91 -15.34
CA GLY A 162 7.95 7.67 -14.37
C GLY A 162 7.39 9.06 -14.05
N SER A 163 6.36 9.52 -14.77
CA SER A 163 5.85 10.90 -14.64
C SER A 163 5.31 11.19 -13.24
N LEU A 164 5.81 12.25 -12.61
CA LEU A 164 5.35 12.72 -11.30
C LEU A 164 4.07 13.57 -11.43
N GLU A 165 3.89 14.28 -12.54
CA GLU A 165 2.81 15.24 -12.75
C GLU A 165 1.43 14.63 -12.51
N VAL A 166 1.20 13.42 -12.99
CA VAL A 166 -0.09 12.72 -12.83
C VAL A 166 -0.43 12.48 -11.35
N ALA A 167 0.58 12.21 -10.51
CA ALA A 167 0.40 12.00 -9.08
C ALA A 167 0.26 13.32 -8.32
N LEU A 168 1.00 14.36 -8.70
CA LEU A 168 0.87 15.69 -8.10
C LEU A 168 -0.53 16.28 -8.36
N ASN A 169 -1.03 16.16 -9.59
CA ASN A 169 -2.39 16.56 -9.94
C ASN A 169 -3.44 15.76 -9.17
N ALA A 170 -3.19 14.47 -8.94
CA ALA A 170 -4.08 13.63 -8.13
C ALA A 170 -4.11 14.07 -6.67
N MET A 171 -2.95 14.37 -6.08
CA MET A 171 -2.84 14.90 -4.71
C MET A 171 -3.56 16.23 -4.55
N LEU A 172 -3.35 17.17 -5.48
CA LEU A 172 -4.04 18.47 -5.48
C LEU A 172 -5.55 18.30 -5.56
N SER A 173 -6.02 17.44 -6.47
CA SER A 173 -7.44 17.15 -6.65
C SER A 173 -8.04 16.50 -5.41
N ALA A 174 -7.42 15.45 -4.87
CA ALA A 174 -7.93 14.73 -3.72
C ALA A 174 -7.96 15.57 -2.44
N ALA A 175 -7.11 16.61 -2.33
CA ALA A 175 -7.14 17.55 -1.21
C ALA A 175 -8.36 18.48 -1.21
N GLN A 176 -9.12 18.57 -2.32
CA GLN A 176 -10.31 19.42 -2.45
C GLN A 176 -11.60 18.65 -2.18
N SER A 177 -12.68 19.39 -1.89
CA SER A 177 -14.04 18.83 -1.85
C SER A 177 -14.49 18.44 -3.25
N HIS A 178 -15.11 17.27 -3.36
CA HIS A 178 -15.77 16.78 -4.58
C HIS A 178 -17.23 16.46 -4.32
N THR A 179 -18.00 16.43 -5.40
CA THR A 179 -19.38 15.94 -5.43
C THR A 179 -19.55 15.03 -6.64
N PHE A 180 -19.87 13.76 -6.42
CA PHE A 180 -19.93 12.75 -7.47
C PHE A 180 -20.99 11.68 -7.18
N LEU A 181 -21.29 10.84 -8.18
CA LEU A 181 -22.22 9.71 -8.03
C LEU A 181 -21.49 8.53 -7.37
N GLY A 182 -22.02 8.06 -6.24
CA GLY A 182 -21.55 6.88 -5.53
C GLY A 182 -22.71 5.98 -5.11
N ILE A 183 -22.48 5.15 -4.09
CA ILE A 183 -23.53 4.34 -3.45
C ILE A 183 -23.62 4.63 -1.94
N ASN A 184 -24.82 4.56 -1.38
CA ASN A 184 -25.03 4.67 0.07
C ASN A 184 -24.88 3.30 0.78
N GLY A 185 -25.04 3.28 2.11
CA GLY A 185 -24.96 2.05 2.91
C GLY A 185 -26.06 1.01 2.63
N GLU A 186 -27.12 1.38 1.91
CA GLU A 186 -28.17 0.47 1.44
C GLU A 186 -27.90 -0.06 0.01
N GLY A 187 -26.78 0.34 -0.61
CA GLY A 187 -26.41 -0.06 -1.98
C GLY A 187 -27.13 0.72 -3.08
N GLN A 188 -27.82 1.82 -2.75
CA GLN A 188 -28.51 2.67 -3.72
C GLN A 188 -27.58 3.74 -4.28
N VAL A 189 -27.78 4.14 -5.54
CA VAL A 189 -27.05 5.27 -6.13
C VAL A 189 -27.36 6.55 -5.36
N ALA A 190 -26.33 7.26 -4.93
CA ALA A 190 -26.45 8.46 -4.12
C ALA A 190 -25.40 9.52 -4.52
N LEU A 191 -25.74 10.79 -4.28
CA LEU A 191 -24.77 11.87 -4.38
C LEU A 191 -23.82 11.80 -3.18
N THR A 192 -22.53 11.64 -3.46
CA THR A 192 -21.47 11.63 -2.45
C THR A 192 -20.76 12.97 -2.45
N GLN A 193 -20.69 13.62 -1.29
CA GLN A 193 -19.93 14.85 -1.09
C GLN A 193 -18.79 14.61 -0.11
N THR A 194 -17.58 15.00 -0.51
CA THR A 194 -16.37 14.82 0.29
C THR A 194 -15.83 16.16 0.77
N ARG A 195 -14.99 16.13 1.82
CA ARG A 195 -14.34 17.33 2.37
C ARG A 195 -12.92 17.54 1.82
N GLY A 196 -12.44 16.63 0.99
CA GLY A 196 -11.03 16.53 0.64
C GLY A 196 -10.23 15.72 1.66
N ASN A 197 -9.10 15.19 1.20
CA ASN A 197 -8.17 14.39 1.99
C ASN A 197 -6.80 15.07 2.05
N ALA A 198 -6.48 15.64 3.21
CA ALA A 198 -5.23 16.38 3.42
C ALA A 198 -3.99 15.49 3.57
N PHE A 199 -4.16 14.17 3.69
CA PHE A 199 -3.08 13.21 3.96
C PHE A 199 -2.61 12.48 2.69
N GLY A 200 -2.75 13.14 1.54
CA GLY A 200 -2.17 12.73 0.27
C GLY A 200 -0.64 12.76 0.29
N HIS A 201 0.01 11.76 -0.28
CA HIS A 201 1.46 11.70 -0.43
C HIS A 201 1.89 10.99 -1.72
N LEU A 202 3.11 11.28 -2.18
CA LEU A 202 3.64 10.71 -3.41
C LEU A 202 4.20 9.31 -3.15
N ILE A 203 3.93 8.35 -4.05
CA ILE A 203 4.60 7.05 -4.08
C ILE A 203 5.52 6.98 -5.30
N LEU A 204 6.83 6.96 -5.07
CA LEU A 204 7.84 6.73 -6.10
C LEU A 204 8.00 5.23 -6.34
N ARG A 205 7.70 4.76 -7.54
CA ARG A 205 7.63 3.33 -7.90
C ARG A 205 8.41 2.95 -9.16
N GLY A 206 9.27 3.84 -9.60
CA GLY A 206 10.03 3.79 -10.84
C GLY A 206 9.17 4.07 -12.06
N GLY A 207 9.79 3.99 -13.22
CA GLY A 207 9.17 4.13 -14.53
C GLY A 207 10.00 3.36 -15.54
N THR A 208 10.43 4.04 -16.60
CA THR A 208 11.44 3.51 -17.51
C THR A 208 12.78 3.26 -16.80
N GLN A 209 13.11 4.10 -15.82
CA GLN A 209 14.21 3.91 -14.88
C GLN A 209 13.68 3.86 -13.43
N PRO A 210 14.41 3.22 -12.51
CA PRO A 210 14.19 3.42 -11.08
C PRO A 210 14.24 4.91 -10.70
N ASN A 211 13.48 5.31 -9.69
CA ASN A 211 13.38 6.68 -9.18
C ASN A 211 13.43 6.73 -7.64
N TYR A 212 14.24 5.86 -7.03
CA TYR A 212 14.40 5.79 -5.57
C TYR A 212 15.66 6.46 -5.03
N ASP A 213 16.63 6.75 -5.90
CA ASP A 213 17.91 7.35 -5.50
C ASP A 213 17.75 8.80 -5.04
N SER A 214 18.81 9.34 -4.43
CA SER A 214 18.80 10.68 -3.84
C SER A 214 18.54 11.79 -4.86
N VAL A 215 18.91 11.60 -6.13
CA VAL A 215 18.68 12.59 -7.20
C VAL A 215 17.19 12.61 -7.54
N ALA A 216 16.59 11.46 -7.81
CA ALA A 216 15.17 11.34 -8.10
C ALA A 216 14.30 11.80 -6.92
N VAL A 217 14.70 11.50 -5.68
CA VAL A 217 14.01 12.01 -4.49
C VAL A 217 14.10 13.52 -4.38
N ALA A 218 15.25 14.13 -4.66
CA ALA A 218 15.41 15.59 -4.65
C ALA A 218 14.57 16.29 -5.73
N GLU A 219 14.48 15.70 -6.93
CA GLU A 219 13.59 16.19 -7.99
C GLU A 219 12.12 16.12 -7.56
N ALA A 220 11.71 15.00 -6.96
CA ALA A 220 10.36 14.86 -6.42
C ALA A 220 10.07 15.86 -5.29
N GLN A 221 11.04 16.15 -4.42
CA GLN A 221 10.91 17.20 -3.40
C GLN A 221 10.67 18.57 -4.03
N ALA A 222 11.45 18.92 -5.06
CA ALA A 222 11.33 20.20 -5.76
C ALA A 222 9.97 20.36 -6.44
N GLU A 223 9.47 19.34 -7.12
CA GLU A 223 8.17 19.38 -7.79
C GLU A 223 6.99 19.42 -6.79
N LEU A 224 7.07 18.68 -5.67
CA LEU A 224 6.10 18.80 -4.58
C LEU A 224 6.04 20.22 -4.00
N ALA A 225 7.22 20.81 -3.73
CA ALA A 225 7.31 22.17 -3.20
C ALA A 225 6.77 23.22 -4.19
N LYS A 226 7.11 23.09 -5.48
CA LYS A 226 6.60 23.94 -6.56
C LYS A 226 5.08 23.86 -6.69
N ALA A 227 4.50 22.67 -6.53
CA ALA A 227 3.06 22.45 -6.50
C ALA A 227 2.39 22.89 -5.18
N LYS A 228 3.15 23.38 -4.19
CA LYS A 228 2.68 23.75 -2.85
C LYS A 228 2.00 22.59 -2.10
N LEU A 229 2.47 21.37 -2.35
CA LEU A 229 2.03 20.16 -1.65
C LEU A 229 2.97 19.85 -0.48
N PRO A 230 2.49 19.16 0.57
CA PRO A 230 3.36 18.60 1.59
C PRO A 230 4.43 17.69 0.96
N VAL A 231 5.69 17.87 1.37
CA VAL A 231 6.83 17.13 0.81
C VAL A 231 6.96 15.76 1.47
N ASN A 232 5.96 14.90 1.23
CA ASN A 232 5.83 13.57 1.79
C ASN A 232 5.96 12.51 0.70
N ILE A 233 6.98 11.66 0.82
CA ILE A 233 7.35 10.65 -0.18
C ILE A 233 7.37 9.27 0.47
N VAL A 234 6.72 8.31 -0.18
CA VAL A 234 6.86 6.88 0.09
C VAL A 234 7.57 6.24 -1.11
N VAL A 235 8.55 5.37 -0.86
CA VAL A 235 9.27 4.69 -1.95
C VAL A 235 8.84 3.23 -2.04
N ASP A 236 8.28 2.83 -3.19
CA ASP A 236 8.02 1.44 -3.55
C ASP A 236 9.32 0.76 -3.94
N CYS A 237 9.81 -0.16 -3.12
CA CYS A 237 11.04 -0.91 -3.36
C CYS A 237 10.88 -1.94 -4.49
N SER A 238 9.64 -2.31 -4.86
CA SER A 238 9.32 -3.30 -5.90
C SER A 238 9.23 -2.65 -7.29
N HIS A 239 8.47 -3.28 -8.19
CA HIS A 239 7.99 -2.67 -9.42
C HIS A 239 9.09 -2.06 -10.32
N GLY A 240 8.96 -0.80 -10.75
CA GLY A 240 9.95 -0.14 -11.61
C GLY A 240 11.29 0.06 -10.91
N ASN A 241 11.25 0.28 -9.60
CA ASN A 241 12.45 0.48 -8.78
C ASN A 241 13.29 -0.79 -8.64
N SER A 242 12.66 -1.96 -8.53
CA SER A 242 13.36 -3.24 -8.54
C SER A 242 13.64 -3.78 -9.94
N ARG A 243 13.33 -3.03 -11.01
CA ARG A 243 13.33 -3.54 -12.41
C ARG A 243 12.54 -4.85 -12.54
N LYS A 244 11.46 -5.00 -11.77
CA LYS A 244 10.63 -6.21 -11.63
C LYS A 244 11.39 -7.45 -11.15
N ASN A 245 12.55 -7.26 -10.51
CA ASN A 245 13.32 -8.32 -9.88
C ASN A 245 13.16 -8.22 -8.35
N HIS A 246 12.33 -9.10 -7.78
CA HIS A 246 12.02 -9.11 -6.35
C HIS A 246 13.25 -9.13 -5.44
N ALA A 247 14.36 -9.77 -5.84
CA ALA A 247 15.59 -9.83 -5.04
C ALA A 247 16.29 -8.47 -4.89
N LEU A 248 16.03 -7.50 -5.79
CA LEU A 248 16.60 -6.15 -5.71
C LEU A 248 15.88 -5.24 -4.71
N GLN A 249 14.70 -5.63 -4.21
CA GLN A 249 13.93 -4.83 -3.25
C GLN A 249 14.74 -4.48 -2.00
N SER A 250 15.54 -5.41 -1.48
CA SER A 250 16.39 -5.18 -0.30
C SER A 250 17.49 -4.15 -0.56
N LEU A 251 18.01 -4.07 -1.79
CA LEU A 251 18.99 -3.05 -2.17
C LEU A 251 18.34 -1.67 -2.27
N VAL A 252 17.14 -1.59 -2.84
CA VAL A 252 16.36 -0.35 -2.87
C VAL A 252 16.05 0.12 -1.46
N LEU A 253 15.59 -0.77 -0.57
CA LEU A 253 15.34 -0.43 0.82
C LEU A 253 16.60 0.10 1.52
N LYS A 254 17.74 -0.55 1.33
CA LYS A 254 19.01 -0.13 1.94
C LYS A 254 19.44 1.28 1.50
N ASP A 255 19.26 1.61 0.23
CA ASP A 255 19.54 2.94 -0.32
C ASP A 255 18.62 4.00 0.31
N VAL A 256 17.31 3.76 0.27
CA VAL A 256 16.29 4.68 0.82
C VAL A 256 16.50 4.91 2.31
N VAL A 257 16.77 3.86 3.09
CA VAL A 257 17.10 3.98 4.52
C VAL A 257 18.39 4.75 4.72
N GLY A 258 19.39 4.57 3.84
CA GLY A 258 20.62 5.37 3.84
C GLY A 258 20.32 6.86 3.74
N GLN A 259 19.47 7.26 2.80
CA GLN A 259 19.06 8.66 2.64
C GLN A 259 18.36 9.22 3.90
N VAL A 260 17.51 8.42 4.56
CA VAL A 260 16.84 8.83 5.81
C VAL A 260 17.86 9.04 6.93
N VAL A 261 18.83 8.13 7.04
CA VAL A 261 19.95 8.22 8.00
C VAL A 261 20.80 9.45 7.71
N ASP A 262 21.06 9.76 6.45
CA ASP A 262 21.83 10.94 6.02
C ASP A 262 21.06 12.27 6.19
N GLY A 263 19.85 12.24 6.76
CA GLY A 263 19.10 13.44 7.14
C GLY A 263 17.89 13.74 6.28
N ASN A 264 17.57 12.92 5.27
CA ASN A 264 16.37 13.13 4.47
C ASN A 264 15.10 12.93 5.34
N ARG A 265 14.27 13.97 5.46
CA ARG A 265 13.02 13.95 6.23
C ARG A 265 11.76 13.93 5.36
N SER A 266 11.89 14.03 4.03
CA SER A 266 10.74 13.94 3.13
C SER A 266 10.31 12.51 2.88
N ILE A 267 11.23 11.54 3.02
CA ILE A 267 10.90 10.11 2.95
C ILE A 267 10.15 9.74 4.23
N LYS A 268 8.85 9.54 4.10
CA LYS A 268 7.94 9.16 5.20
C LYS A 268 7.71 7.65 5.28
N GLY A 269 8.02 6.92 4.21
CA GLY A 269 7.85 5.48 4.22
C GLY A 269 8.42 4.74 3.03
N VAL A 270 8.29 3.42 3.10
CA VAL A 270 8.67 2.47 2.07
C VAL A 270 7.57 1.44 1.85
N MET A 271 7.59 0.79 0.70
CA MET A 271 6.66 -0.27 0.37
C MET A 271 7.38 -1.47 -0.25
N LEU A 272 7.06 -2.67 0.21
CA LEU A 272 7.71 -3.91 -0.21
C LEU A 272 6.68 -4.98 -0.58
N GLU A 273 6.96 -5.76 -1.61
CA GLU A 273 6.19 -6.96 -1.96
C GLU A 273 6.90 -8.20 -1.40
N SER A 274 6.23 -8.85 -0.46
CA SER A 274 6.76 -9.91 0.38
C SER A 274 5.68 -10.97 0.61
N ASN A 275 6.05 -12.24 0.64
CA ASN A 275 5.14 -13.34 0.96
C ASN A 275 5.87 -14.35 1.85
N LEU A 276 5.19 -15.44 2.23
CA LEU A 276 5.81 -16.52 2.98
C LEU A 276 7.03 -17.08 2.23
N PHE A 277 6.87 -17.31 0.92
CA PHE A 277 7.93 -17.80 0.05
C PHE A 277 8.16 -16.87 -1.14
N GLU A 278 9.40 -16.87 -1.62
CA GLU A 278 9.86 -15.93 -2.65
C GLU A 278 9.33 -16.26 -4.06
N GLY A 279 9.50 -15.28 -4.96
CA GLY A 279 9.18 -15.43 -6.36
C GLY A 279 7.69 -15.32 -6.64
N LYS A 280 7.28 -15.94 -7.75
CA LYS A 280 5.90 -16.04 -8.20
C LYS A 280 5.63 -17.36 -8.90
N GLN A 281 4.36 -17.70 -9.01
CA GLN A 281 3.87 -18.82 -9.80
C GLN A 281 2.82 -18.35 -10.80
N LYS A 282 2.59 -19.16 -11.84
CA LYS A 282 1.48 -18.94 -12.77
C LYS A 282 0.19 -19.35 -12.09
N LEU A 283 -0.90 -18.65 -12.41
CA LEU A 283 -2.24 -19.08 -12.05
C LEU A 283 -2.51 -20.46 -12.69
N GLY A 284 -3.09 -21.36 -11.91
CA GLY A 284 -3.49 -22.70 -12.31
C GLY A 284 -4.61 -23.17 -11.39
N ALA A 285 -4.96 -24.45 -11.46
CA ALA A 285 -5.99 -25.01 -10.57
C ALA A 285 -5.61 -24.79 -9.09
N PRO A 286 -6.51 -24.25 -8.24
CA PRO A 286 -6.19 -23.85 -6.86
C PRO A 286 -5.45 -24.91 -6.05
N GLN A 287 -5.83 -26.18 -6.20
CA GLN A 287 -5.21 -27.31 -5.51
C GLN A 287 -3.74 -27.58 -5.89
N ASN A 288 -3.28 -27.04 -7.02
CA ASN A 288 -1.91 -27.20 -7.52
C ASN A 288 -1.03 -25.98 -7.23
N LEU A 289 -1.60 -24.91 -6.66
CA LEU A 289 -0.84 -23.73 -6.30
C LEU A 289 0.07 -24.04 -5.11
N LYS A 290 1.32 -23.60 -5.20
CA LYS A 290 2.25 -23.65 -4.08
C LYS A 290 1.75 -22.70 -3.00
N TYR A 291 1.54 -23.24 -1.81
CA TYR A 291 1.16 -22.47 -0.64
C TYR A 291 2.15 -21.31 -0.39
N GLY A 292 1.64 -20.12 -0.05
CA GLY A 292 2.46 -18.97 0.33
C GLY A 292 3.34 -18.34 -0.77
N VAL A 293 3.10 -18.68 -2.05
CA VAL A 293 3.81 -18.09 -3.21
C VAL A 293 2.86 -17.21 -4.01
N SER A 294 3.29 -16.01 -4.39
CA SER A 294 2.45 -15.05 -5.16
C SER A 294 2.01 -15.61 -6.52
N ILE A 295 0.74 -15.41 -6.87
CA ILE A 295 0.20 -15.68 -8.23
C ILE A 295 0.25 -14.45 -9.15
N THR A 296 0.86 -13.35 -8.69
CA THR A 296 0.94 -12.06 -9.39
C THR A 296 2.39 -11.62 -9.56
N ASP A 297 2.80 -10.47 -9.02
CA ASP A 297 4.22 -10.06 -9.08
C ASP A 297 5.06 -10.87 -8.08
N ALA A 298 6.34 -11.03 -8.42
CA ALA A 298 7.26 -11.79 -7.60
C ALA A 298 7.54 -11.06 -6.28
N CYS A 299 7.53 -11.79 -5.18
CA CYS A 299 7.71 -11.24 -3.84
C CYS A 299 9.03 -11.70 -3.22
N LEU A 300 9.55 -10.97 -2.25
CA LEU A 300 10.55 -11.50 -1.31
C LEU A 300 9.94 -12.63 -0.49
N GLY A 301 10.75 -13.61 -0.09
CA GLY A 301 10.37 -14.60 0.92
C GLY A 301 10.42 -14.01 2.34
N TRP A 302 9.91 -14.76 3.32
CA TRP A 302 9.82 -14.29 4.70
C TRP A 302 11.19 -13.95 5.31
N GLU A 303 12.18 -14.82 5.14
CA GLU A 303 13.52 -14.66 5.73
C GLU A 303 14.20 -13.40 5.21
N ALA A 304 14.15 -13.17 3.90
CA ALA A 304 14.68 -11.96 3.27
C ALA A 304 13.94 -10.70 3.75
N THR A 305 12.62 -10.80 3.93
CA THR A 305 11.79 -9.68 4.43
C THR A 305 12.17 -9.32 5.86
N ALA A 306 12.22 -10.30 6.76
CA ALA A 306 12.56 -10.08 8.16
C ALA A 306 13.99 -9.54 8.32
N CYS A 307 14.94 -10.07 7.55
CA CYS A 307 16.32 -9.58 7.52
C CYS A 307 16.39 -8.11 7.07
N ALA A 308 15.74 -7.77 5.95
CA ALA A 308 15.78 -6.42 5.40
C ALA A 308 15.13 -5.37 6.33
N LEU A 309 14.01 -5.72 6.99
CA LEU A 309 13.35 -4.82 7.93
C LEU A 309 14.13 -4.65 9.24
N ARG A 310 14.79 -5.71 9.74
CA ARG A 310 15.69 -5.60 10.91
C ARG A 310 16.89 -4.72 10.61
N ASP A 311 17.54 -4.90 9.46
CA ASP A 311 18.65 -4.04 9.03
C ASP A 311 18.20 -2.57 8.93
N ALA A 312 17.03 -2.33 8.30
CA ALA A 312 16.45 -0.99 8.24
C ALA A 312 16.23 -0.37 9.62
N ALA A 313 15.58 -1.10 10.54
CA ALA A 313 15.32 -0.64 11.89
C ALA A 313 16.63 -0.36 12.67
N GLN A 314 17.63 -1.24 12.54
CA GLN A 314 18.92 -1.06 13.19
C GLN A 314 19.61 0.23 12.73
N ARG A 315 19.64 0.49 11.41
CA ARG A 315 20.25 1.70 10.84
C ARG A 315 19.49 2.98 11.22
N LEU A 316 18.17 2.92 11.34
CA LEU A 316 17.36 4.06 11.80
C LEU A 316 17.54 4.31 13.31
N GLY A 317 17.75 3.25 14.10
CA GLY A 317 17.98 3.35 15.55
C GLY A 317 19.30 4.01 15.94
N SER A 318 20.32 3.98 15.06
CA SER A 318 21.58 4.69 15.33
C SER A 318 21.48 6.21 15.24
N LEU A 319 20.33 6.78 14.84
CA LEU A 319 20.08 8.23 14.85
C LEU A 319 19.67 8.77 16.23
N THR A 320 19.34 7.88 17.18
CA THR A 320 18.86 8.23 18.53
C THR A 320 19.95 8.22 19.60
N HIS A 321 21.22 8.09 19.21
CA HIS A 321 22.41 8.23 20.07
C HIS A 321 23.31 9.33 19.53
#